data_AF-Q0UHN2-F1
#
_entry.id   AF-Q0UHN2-F1
#
_cell.length_a   1.000
_cell.length_b   1.000
_cell.length_c   1.000
_cell.angle_alpha   90.00
_cell.angle_beta   90.00
_cell.angle_gamma   90.00
#
_symmetry.space_group_name_H-M   'P 1'
#
loop_
_entity.id
_entity.type
_entity.pdbx_description
1 polymer ?
#
loop_
_entity_poly.entity_id
_entity_poly.type
_entity_poly.pdbx_seq_one_letter_code
_entity_poly.pdbx_strand_id
1 'polypeptide(L)'
;MKTQSMLLAAMASVPAVLAHTVFTDFYVDGVPQGDGVAMRMNPNAETAGSPIASLDSDDMACNVGGTKGVSRTQPVNDGALLTFEIREWADDASMGSIDRGHYGPCAVYLKKAAGDGWFKIFDHGYDASTKRWCTDEIIDNKGLFNVKLPKGLEGGDYLARPEILALHSANIGDPQPYTGCAQIFLKSSGSLGPESTVSIPGHMKAGEPSTSWDIYNQDNSKYPIPGPAVAKLVAKANIASVNQASGFKPADCIMENANWCGKEVQSYSDEKGCWAASEDCWAQSKTCWSSTPPTGGSGCKQWETKCTSIQDACNAKDFNGPPNKGKVMTAEKKAIDVGKIMATVGGGIVDAPAPAPEPEKAPESKTQAQVPAKETPVAEKPDYPAQPPAKETPAAEKPAAQPQPQPQAPKPTLAAPKPDQQDSYPVKPAPAPAPAPEKEDKPAPAPAPAPEKPADKPSSTITAAPSAPKPTKGPACVPGGVCITVTEVEVVTQTVYVTAAVDFKRGIQSFRSRRRWAAHRA
;
A
#
# COMPACT_ATOMS: atom_id res chain seq x y z
N MET A 1 -24.26 61.08 9.79
CA MET A 1 -24.01 60.09 8.71
C MET A 1 -24.81 58.82 8.99
N LYS A 2 -25.09 57.99 7.98
CA LYS A 2 -25.63 56.62 8.13
C LYS A 2 -24.81 55.69 7.23
N THR A 3 -23.84 54.97 7.81
CA THR A 3 -23.14 53.87 7.15
C THR A 3 -23.91 52.58 7.39
N GLN A 4 -24.25 51.86 6.32
CA GLN A 4 -24.96 50.58 6.41
C GLN A 4 -23.94 49.45 6.59
N SER A 5 -24.16 48.56 7.56
CA SER A 5 -23.37 47.34 7.72
C SER A 5 -23.69 46.37 6.58
N MET A 6 -22.76 46.19 5.64
CA MET A 6 -22.76 44.99 4.81
C MET A 6 -22.22 43.84 5.65
N LEU A 7 -23.10 42.93 6.07
CA LEU A 7 -22.69 41.71 6.77
C LEU A 7 -22.16 40.73 5.71
N LEU A 8 -20.86 40.43 5.77
CA LEU A 8 -20.22 39.53 4.82
C LEU A 8 -20.62 38.08 5.14
N ALA A 9 -21.55 37.53 4.37
CA ALA A 9 -21.94 36.12 4.46
C ALA A 9 -20.84 35.23 3.86
N ALA A 10 -19.73 35.08 4.60
CA ALA A 10 -18.71 34.10 4.27
C ALA A 10 -19.34 32.70 4.35
N MET A 11 -19.47 32.03 3.19
CA MET A 11 -19.86 30.62 3.18
C MET A 11 -18.76 29.82 3.88
N ALA A 12 -19.09 29.26 5.04
CA ALA A 12 -18.29 28.21 5.64
C ALA A 12 -18.42 26.96 4.77
N SER A 13 -17.57 26.85 3.75
CA SER A 13 -17.27 25.59 3.08
C SER A 13 -16.60 24.68 4.10
N VAL A 14 -17.41 23.99 4.90
CA VAL A 14 -16.95 22.91 5.78
C VAL A 14 -16.22 21.93 4.87
N PRO A 15 -14.91 21.67 5.07
CA PRO A 15 -14.26 20.60 4.32
C PRO A 15 -15.01 19.32 4.66
N ALA A 16 -15.42 18.57 3.63
CA ALA A 16 -15.90 17.21 3.86
C ALA A 16 -14.72 16.44 4.46
N VAL A 17 -14.79 16.18 5.78
CA VAL A 17 -13.74 15.46 6.49
C VAL A 17 -13.66 14.08 5.86
N LEU A 18 -12.56 13.83 5.16
CA LEU A 18 -12.45 12.71 4.23
C LEU A 18 -11.98 11.47 4.97
N ALA A 19 -12.75 11.09 6.00
CA ALA A 19 -12.53 10.08 7.05
C ALA A 19 -12.17 8.64 6.61
N HIS A 20 -12.01 8.48 5.31
CA HIS A 20 -11.72 7.34 4.47
C HIS A 20 -10.21 6.99 4.48
N THR A 21 -9.81 5.82 3.98
CA THR A 21 -8.41 5.37 4.15
C THR A 21 -7.90 4.48 3.02
N VAL A 22 -6.60 4.59 2.71
CA VAL A 22 -5.94 3.87 1.61
C VAL A 22 -4.56 3.35 2.01
N PHE A 23 -4.26 2.11 1.63
CA PHE A 23 -2.96 1.47 1.83
C PHE A 23 -1.95 1.97 0.78
N THR A 24 -0.87 2.62 1.22
CA THR A 24 0.01 3.43 0.36
C THR A 24 1.41 2.86 0.16
N ASP A 25 2.04 2.39 1.23
CA ASP A 25 3.33 1.67 1.22
C ASP A 25 3.24 0.45 2.15
N PHE A 26 4.25 -0.42 2.06
CA PHE A 26 4.50 -1.43 3.08
C PHE A 26 5.99 -1.47 3.42
N TYR A 27 6.31 -1.96 4.62
CA TYR A 27 7.66 -2.07 5.12
C TYR A 27 8.02 -3.54 5.32
N VAL A 28 9.30 -3.85 5.11
CA VAL A 28 9.87 -5.18 5.34
C VAL A 28 10.98 -5.02 6.36
N ASP A 29 10.81 -5.63 7.54
CA ASP A 29 11.72 -5.51 8.68
C ASP A 29 12.05 -4.03 9.01
N GLY A 30 11.03 -3.18 8.92
CA GLY A 30 11.11 -1.73 9.19
C GLY A 30 11.61 -0.87 8.03
N VAL A 31 12.00 -1.44 6.88
CA VAL A 31 12.44 -0.70 5.69
C VAL A 31 11.25 -0.42 4.74
N PRO A 32 10.90 0.85 4.44
CA PRO A 32 9.82 1.18 3.51
C PRO A 32 10.13 0.69 2.10
N GLN A 33 9.15 0.11 1.42
CA GLN A 33 9.30 -0.33 0.03
C GLN A 33 9.09 0.82 -0.96
N GLY A 34 8.51 1.92 -0.51
CA GLY A 34 8.22 3.18 -1.22
C GLY A 34 6.78 3.21 -1.75
N ASP A 35 6.09 4.33 -1.51
CA ASP A 35 4.79 4.71 -2.08
C ASP A 35 4.42 4.01 -3.39
N GLY A 36 3.44 3.12 -3.34
CA GLY A 36 2.89 2.37 -4.47
C GLY A 36 3.77 1.25 -5.04
N VAL A 37 5.02 1.08 -4.60
CA VAL A 37 5.95 0.05 -5.11
C VAL A 37 5.46 -1.35 -4.74
N ALA A 38 5.24 -2.20 -5.73
CA ALA A 38 4.65 -3.54 -5.58
C ALA A 38 3.24 -3.57 -4.94
N MET A 39 2.64 -2.41 -4.68
CA MET A 39 1.26 -2.29 -4.22
C MET A 39 0.28 -2.30 -5.39
N ARG A 40 -0.80 -3.04 -5.22
CA ARG A 40 -2.02 -2.94 -6.03
C ARG A 40 -2.97 -1.99 -5.30
N MET A 41 -3.19 -0.83 -5.90
CA MET A 41 -4.03 0.25 -5.39
C MET A 41 -5.18 0.54 -6.36
N ASN A 42 -6.24 1.18 -5.86
CA ASN A 42 -7.25 1.80 -6.72
C ASN A 42 -6.58 2.80 -7.68
N PRO A 43 -6.76 2.70 -9.01
CA PRO A 43 -6.13 3.60 -9.97
C PRO A 43 -6.73 5.02 -10.01
N ASN A 44 -7.90 5.25 -9.40
CA ASN A 44 -8.49 6.58 -9.28
C ASN A 44 -8.13 7.23 -7.95
N ALA A 45 -7.36 8.32 -7.97
CA ALA A 45 -7.00 9.08 -6.78
C ALA A 45 -8.23 9.66 -6.03
N GLU A 46 -9.27 10.08 -6.75
CA GLU A 46 -10.48 10.70 -6.16
C GLU A 46 -11.31 9.72 -5.31
N THR A 47 -11.20 8.41 -5.58
CA THR A 47 -11.91 7.35 -4.83
C THR A 47 -10.95 6.36 -4.15
N ALA A 48 -9.66 6.69 -4.08
CA ALA A 48 -8.63 5.76 -3.62
C ALA A 48 -8.83 5.29 -2.17
N GLY A 49 -9.30 6.20 -1.32
CA GLY A 49 -9.66 5.90 0.07
C GLY A 49 -11.09 5.41 0.29
N SER A 50 -11.96 5.45 -0.73
CA SER A 50 -13.38 5.08 -0.57
C SER A 50 -13.56 3.61 -0.16
N PRO A 51 -14.60 3.26 0.62
CA PRO A 51 -14.86 1.89 1.00
C PRO A 51 -15.33 1.09 -0.22
N ILE A 52 -15.11 -0.22 -0.20
CA ILE A 52 -15.58 -1.08 -1.29
C ILE A 52 -17.10 -1.24 -1.18
N ALA A 53 -17.81 -0.82 -2.22
CA ALA A 53 -19.26 -0.61 -2.22
C ALA A 53 -20.13 -1.88 -2.08
N SER A 54 -19.53 -3.07 -2.00
CA SER A 54 -20.24 -4.32 -1.69
C SER A 54 -19.28 -5.40 -1.19
N LEU A 55 -19.69 -6.13 -0.15
CA LEU A 55 -18.99 -7.31 0.39
C LEU A 55 -18.96 -8.50 -0.59
N ASP A 56 -19.81 -8.48 -1.62
CA ASP A 56 -19.85 -9.47 -2.70
C ASP A 56 -19.04 -9.03 -3.95
N SER A 57 -18.40 -7.85 -3.96
CA SER A 57 -17.61 -7.40 -5.12
C SER A 57 -16.26 -8.14 -5.23
N ASP A 58 -15.82 -8.44 -6.45
CA ASP A 58 -14.44 -8.90 -6.74
C ASP A 58 -13.37 -7.95 -6.20
N ASP A 59 -13.70 -6.66 -6.08
CA ASP A 59 -12.84 -5.64 -5.47
C ASP A 59 -12.46 -5.98 -4.03
N MET A 60 -13.27 -6.75 -3.29
CA MET A 60 -12.93 -7.21 -1.94
C MET A 60 -11.60 -7.98 -1.90
N ALA A 61 -11.16 -8.58 -3.01
CA ALA A 61 -9.88 -9.28 -3.07
C ALA A 61 -8.67 -8.35 -2.87
N CYS A 62 -8.62 -7.19 -3.55
CA CYS A 62 -7.43 -6.32 -3.58
C CYS A 62 -7.74 -4.81 -3.80
N ASN A 63 -8.96 -4.37 -3.49
CA ASN A 63 -9.54 -3.06 -3.87
C ASN A 63 -9.74 -2.90 -5.39
N VAL A 64 -10.40 -1.80 -5.79
CA VAL A 64 -10.84 -1.50 -7.15
C VAL A 64 -9.68 -1.63 -8.15
N GLY A 65 -9.83 -2.50 -9.15
CA GLY A 65 -8.79 -2.76 -10.14
C GLY A 65 -7.57 -3.56 -9.65
N GLY A 66 -7.46 -3.86 -8.35
CA GLY A 66 -6.39 -4.65 -7.73
C GLY A 66 -6.39 -6.13 -8.12
N THR A 67 -7.36 -6.58 -8.91
CA THR A 67 -7.32 -7.87 -9.62
C THR A 67 -6.14 -7.90 -10.62
N LYS A 68 -5.79 -6.75 -11.21
CA LYS A 68 -4.63 -6.59 -12.11
C LYS A 68 -3.31 -6.55 -11.33
N GLY A 69 -2.32 -7.31 -11.79
CA GLY A 69 -0.95 -7.29 -11.24
C GLY A 69 -0.15 -6.04 -11.61
N VAL A 70 0.78 -5.66 -10.74
CA VAL A 70 1.79 -4.61 -11.00
C VAL A 70 3.13 -5.23 -11.35
N SER A 71 4.05 -4.44 -11.93
CA SER A 71 5.33 -4.91 -12.49
C SER A 71 6.39 -5.26 -11.45
N ARG A 72 6.12 -5.07 -10.15
CA ARG A 72 7.09 -5.23 -9.06
C ARG A 72 6.59 -6.20 -7.99
N THR A 73 7.53 -6.96 -7.42
CA THR A 73 7.32 -7.90 -6.32
C THR A 73 8.51 -7.76 -5.38
N GLN A 74 8.28 -7.50 -4.09
CA GLN A 74 9.39 -7.27 -3.15
C GLN A 74 9.82 -8.56 -2.44
N PRO A 75 11.13 -8.82 -2.32
CA PRO A 75 11.62 -9.97 -1.57
C PRO A 75 11.45 -9.77 -0.06
N VAL A 76 10.81 -10.74 0.59
CA VAL A 76 10.55 -10.77 2.03
C VAL A 76 11.14 -12.06 2.62
N ASN A 77 11.75 -11.99 3.80
CA ASN A 77 12.34 -13.15 4.45
C ASN A 77 11.31 -13.96 5.25
N ASP A 78 11.56 -15.26 5.47
CA ASP A 78 10.74 -16.07 6.37
C ASP A 78 10.65 -15.45 7.79
N GLY A 79 9.44 -15.38 8.35
CA GLY A 79 9.21 -14.77 9.67
C GLY A 79 9.39 -13.24 9.76
N ALA A 80 9.60 -12.53 8.65
CA ALA A 80 9.81 -11.09 8.62
C ALA A 80 8.61 -10.29 9.19
N LEU A 81 8.89 -9.07 9.65
CA LEU A 81 7.87 -8.10 10.01
C LEU A 81 7.37 -7.38 8.76
N LEU A 82 6.08 -7.49 8.47
CA LEU A 82 5.38 -6.65 7.50
C LEU A 82 4.66 -5.52 8.23
N THR A 83 4.86 -4.29 7.76
CA THR A 83 4.05 -3.13 8.14
C THR A 83 3.28 -2.69 6.92
N PHE A 84 1.99 -2.44 7.03
CA PHE A 84 1.22 -1.77 5.98
C PHE A 84 0.95 -0.33 6.42
N GLU A 85 1.34 0.65 5.62
CA GLU A 85 1.02 2.06 5.88
C GLU A 85 -0.34 2.39 5.28
N ILE A 86 -1.17 3.06 6.08
CA ILE A 86 -2.49 3.51 5.68
C ILE A 86 -2.59 5.02 5.93
N ARG A 87 -2.97 5.77 4.89
CA ARG A 87 -3.09 7.23 4.90
C ARG A 87 -4.53 7.65 4.62
N GLU A 88 -4.95 8.78 5.18
CA GLU A 88 -6.26 9.41 4.90
C GLU A 88 -6.21 10.16 3.55
N TRP A 89 -5.07 10.82 3.27
CA TRP A 89 -4.70 11.31 1.94
C TRP A 89 -3.52 10.51 1.38
N ALA A 90 -3.70 9.89 0.22
CA ALA A 90 -2.73 8.98 -0.36
C ALA A 90 -1.33 9.62 -0.56
N ASP A 91 -1.30 10.86 -1.04
CA ASP A 91 -0.09 11.62 -1.40
C ASP A 91 0.43 12.53 -0.26
N ASP A 92 -0.23 12.56 0.90
CA ASP A 92 0.22 13.34 2.07
C ASP A 92 0.09 12.56 3.39
N ALA A 93 1.19 11.94 3.81
CA ALA A 93 1.33 11.24 5.08
C ALA A 93 1.23 12.14 6.33
N SER A 94 1.25 13.47 6.19
CA SER A 94 1.09 14.39 7.33
C SER A 94 -0.36 14.60 7.74
N MET A 95 -1.31 14.25 6.87
CA MET A 95 -2.73 14.58 7.05
C MET A 95 -3.51 13.60 7.94
N GLY A 96 -3.04 12.36 8.12
CA GLY A 96 -3.75 11.36 8.92
C GLY A 96 -3.66 9.95 8.33
N SER A 97 -4.38 9.01 8.97
CA SER A 97 -4.41 7.60 8.55
C SER A 97 -5.84 7.11 8.30
N ILE A 98 -6.68 7.16 9.32
CA ILE A 98 -8.13 6.92 9.27
C ILE A 98 -8.76 7.72 10.41
N ASP A 99 -9.99 8.21 10.23
CA ASP A 99 -10.71 8.95 11.27
C ASP A 99 -11.01 8.06 12.49
N ARG A 100 -10.95 8.62 13.71
CA ARG A 100 -11.15 7.84 14.94
C ARG A 100 -12.60 7.37 15.15
N GLY A 101 -13.58 7.92 14.42
CA GLY A 101 -14.93 7.37 14.36
C GLY A 101 -15.01 6.01 13.66
N HIS A 102 -14.01 5.63 12.85
CA HIS A 102 -13.95 4.36 12.12
C HIS A 102 -13.49 3.18 13.00
N TYR A 103 -14.18 3.00 14.13
CA TYR A 103 -14.02 1.83 15.00
C TYR A 103 -14.30 0.52 14.26
N GLY A 104 -13.44 -0.47 14.42
CA GLY A 104 -13.67 -1.81 13.86
C GLY A 104 -12.47 -2.75 13.91
N PRO A 105 -12.66 -4.02 13.49
CA PRO A 105 -11.58 -4.99 13.41
C PRO A 105 -10.63 -4.71 12.25
N CYS A 106 -9.49 -5.39 12.30
CA CYS A 106 -8.57 -5.51 11.19
C CYS A 106 -8.08 -6.97 11.04
N ALA A 107 -7.58 -7.32 9.85
CA ALA A 107 -7.01 -8.62 9.56
C ALA A 107 -5.90 -8.54 8.50
N VAL A 108 -5.06 -9.57 8.41
CA VAL A 108 -4.14 -9.75 7.28
C VAL A 108 -4.30 -11.16 6.72
N TYR A 109 -4.43 -11.25 5.41
CA TYR A 109 -4.51 -12.51 4.66
C TYR A 109 -3.34 -12.63 3.70
N LEU A 110 -2.95 -13.86 3.44
CA LEU A 110 -2.04 -14.22 2.36
C LEU A 110 -2.77 -15.05 1.30
N LYS A 111 -2.39 -14.91 0.04
CA LYS A 111 -2.70 -15.87 -1.02
C LYS A 111 -1.43 -16.15 -1.81
N LYS A 112 -1.04 -17.43 -1.91
CA LYS A 112 0.04 -17.86 -2.81
C LYS A 112 -0.41 -17.65 -4.26
N ALA A 113 0.45 -17.10 -5.11
CA ALA A 113 0.05 -16.71 -6.47
C ALA A 113 -0.45 -17.91 -7.31
N ALA A 114 0.10 -19.10 -7.09
CA ALA A 114 -0.31 -20.37 -7.71
C ALA A 114 -1.24 -21.23 -6.82
N GLY A 115 -1.84 -20.65 -5.78
CA GLY A 115 -2.67 -21.36 -4.79
C GLY A 115 -4.17 -21.05 -4.89
N ASP A 116 -4.98 -21.99 -4.40
CA ASP A 116 -6.43 -22.03 -4.64
C ASP A 116 -7.23 -20.91 -3.95
N GLY A 117 -6.70 -20.29 -2.89
CA GLY A 117 -7.44 -19.27 -2.13
C GLY A 117 -6.61 -18.50 -1.12
N TRP A 118 -7.32 -17.69 -0.32
CA TRP A 118 -6.76 -16.86 0.74
C TRP A 118 -6.72 -17.62 2.08
N PHE A 119 -5.76 -17.26 2.93
CA PHE A 119 -5.72 -17.72 4.32
C PHE A 119 -5.35 -16.55 5.25
N LYS A 120 -6.05 -16.42 6.37
CA LYS A 120 -5.82 -15.37 7.36
C LYS A 120 -4.57 -15.70 8.19
N ILE A 121 -3.63 -14.77 8.35
CA ILE A 121 -2.46 -14.92 9.24
C ILE A 121 -2.57 -14.10 10.53
N PHE A 122 -3.49 -13.14 10.58
CA PHE A 122 -3.70 -12.25 11.71
C PHE A 122 -5.15 -11.73 11.70
N ASP A 123 -5.77 -11.61 12.87
CA ASP A 123 -6.87 -10.68 13.13
C ASP A 123 -6.77 -10.04 14.51
N HIS A 124 -7.46 -8.90 14.64
CA HIS A 124 -7.66 -8.19 15.90
C HIS A 124 -9.01 -7.45 15.85
N GLY A 125 -9.87 -7.69 16.85
CA GLY A 125 -11.22 -7.14 16.94
C GLY A 125 -11.30 -5.98 17.95
N TYR A 126 -12.09 -6.19 19.01
CA TYR A 126 -12.16 -5.32 20.17
C TYR A 126 -11.46 -5.97 21.36
N ASP A 127 -10.51 -5.27 21.98
CA ASP A 127 -9.90 -5.69 23.24
C ASP A 127 -10.66 -5.07 24.42
N ALA A 128 -11.38 -5.91 25.17
CA ALA A 128 -12.13 -5.49 26.35
C ALA A 128 -11.25 -5.05 27.53
N SER A 129 -9.95 -5.37 27.54
CA SER A 129 -9.02 -4.99 28.62
C SER A 129 -8.52 -3.55 28.48
N THR A 130 -8.17 -3.11 27.27
CA THR A 130 -7.87 -1.70 26.95
C THR A 130 -9.08 -0.88 26.53
N LYS A 131 -10.20 -1.54 26.18
CA LYS A 131 -11.45 -0.98 25.61
C LYS A 131 -11.30 -0.41 24.20
N ARG A 132 -10.38 -0.95 23.40
CA ARG A 132 -9.98 -0.41 22.08
C ARG A 132 -10.34 -1.35 20.93
N TRP A 133 -10.53 -0.77 19.75
CA TRP A 133 -10.58 -1.50 18.48
C TRP A 133 -9.20 -1.59 17.84
N CYS A 134 -9.01 -2.48 16.86
CA CYS A 134 -7.78 -2.48 16.07
C CYS A 134 -7.51 -1.13 15.40
N THR A 135 -8.53 -0.45 14.87
CA THR A 135 -8.34 0.85 14.23
C THR A 135 -7.83 1.92 15.19
N ASP A 136 -8.19 1.89 16.49
CA ASP A 136 -7.55 2.75 17.49
C ASP A 136 -6.04 2.51 17.58
N GLU A 137 -5.60 1.24 17.56
CA GLU A 137 -4.18 0.88 17.65
C GLU A 137 -3.40 1.35 16.41
N ILE A 138 -4.00 1.22 15.22
CA ILE A 138 -3.43 1.69 13.96
C ILE A 138 -3.30 3.23 13.96
N ILE A 139 -4.32 3.97 14.44
CA ILE A 139 -4.28 5.43 14.52
C ILE A 139 -3.20 5.91 15.49
N ASP A 140 -3.11 5.35 16.70
CA ASP A 140 -2.07 5.70 17.67
C ASP A 140 -0.67 5.35 17.14
N ASN A 141 -0.56 4.28 16.35
CA ASN A 141 0.66 3.88 15.65
C ASN A 141 0.83 4.59 14.29
N LYS A 142 0.16 5.74 14.08
CA LYS A 142 0.32 6.64 12.93
C LYS A 142 0.04 6.00 11.57
N GLY A 143 -0.94 5.10 11.49
CA GLY A 143 -1.28 4.38 10.27
C GLY A 143 -0.38 3.18 9.96
N LEU A 144 0.52 2.77 10.86
CA LEU A 144 1.41 1.63 10.64
C LEU A 144 0.80 0.33 11.21
N PHE A 145 0.20 -0.48 10.34
CA PHE A 145 -0.38 -1.79 10.68
C PHE A 145 0.71 -2.88 10.65
N ASN A 146 1.25 -3.23 11.82
CA ASN A 146 2.35 -4.19 11.99
C ASN A 146 1.91 -5.63 12.25
N VAL A 147 2.32 -6.58 11.39
CA VAL A 147 2.08 -8.02 11.53
C VAL A 147 3.32 -8.83 11.11
N LYS A 148 3.72 -9.81 11.91
CA LYS A 148 4.77 -10.77 11.52
C LYS A 148 4.22 -11.85 10.60
N LEU A 149 4.99 -12.22 9.58
CA LEU A 149 4.73 -13.45 8.84
C LEU A 149 4.94 -14.68 9.75
N PRO A 150 4.11 -15.73 9.61
CA PRO A 150 4.43 -17.04 10.16
C PRO A 150 5.74 -17.58 9.56
N LYS A 151 6.55 -18.24 10.39
CA LYS A 151 7.79 -18.92 9.96
C LYS A 151 7.49 -20.25 9.27
N GLY A 152 8.45 -20.74 8.49
CA GLY A 152 8.40 -22.03 7.82
C GLY A 152 7.36 -22.13 6.70
N LEU A 153 6.75 -21.01 6.29
CA LEU A 153 5.83 -20.97 5.15
C LEU A 153 6.55 -21.36 3.85
N GLU A 154 5.83 -21.97 2.92
CA GLU A 154 6.38 -22.39 1.63
C GLU A 154 6.82 -21.19 0.77
N GLY A 155 8.07 -21.17 0.28
CA GLY A 155 8.62 -20.04 -0.48
C GLY A 155 7.90 -19.75 -1.81
N GLY A 156 8.10 -18.55 -2.37
CA GLY A 156 7.54 -18.13 -3.67
C GLY A 156 6.69 -16.87 -3.64
N ASP A 157 5.95 -16.58 -4.71
CA ASP A 157 5.12 -15.38 -4.85
C ASP A 157 3.80 -15.47 -4.04
N TYR A 158 3.50 -14.40 -3.31
CA TYR A 158 2.27 -14.19 -2.54
C TYR A 158 1.69 -12.79 -2.76
N LEU A 159 0.37 -12.68 -2.63
CA LEU A 159 -0.31 -11.43 -2.30
C LEU A 159 -0.51 -11.35 -0.79
N ALA A 160 -0.11 -10.23 -0.18
CA ALA A 160 -0.41 -9.91 1.21
C ALA A 160 -1.48 -8.81 1.25
N ARG A 161 -2.60 -9.11 1.90
CA ARG A 161 -3.84 -8.33 1.90
C ARG A 161 -4.19 -7.90 3.33
N PRO A 162 -3.85 -6.66 3.75
CA PRO A 162 -4.39 -6.07 4.95
C PRO A 162 -5.85 -5.63 4.74
N GLU A 163 -6.68 -5.80 5.76
CA GLU A 163 -8.12 -5.51 5.77
C GLU A 163 -8.47 -4.71 7.03
N ILE A 164 -9.30 -3.68 6.87
CA ILE A 164 -10.04 -2.98 7.93
C ILE A 164 -11.53 -3.05 7.59
N LEU A 165 -12.38 -3.19 8.61
CA LEU A 165 -13.83 -3.04 8.46
C LEU A 165 -14.31 -1.96 9.44
N ALA A 166 -14.64 -0.75 8.96
CA ALA A 166 -15.22 0.27 9.82
C ALA A 166 -16.71 -0.03 10.08
N LEU A 167 -17.11 0.04 11.34
CA LEU A 167 -18.44 -0.38 11.82
C LEU A 167 -19.38 0.79 12.16
N HIS A 168 -18.95 2.03 11.94
CA HIS A 168 -19.68 3.23 12.39
C HIS A 168 -21.11 3.36 11.79
N SER A 169 -21.34 2.78 10.60
CA SER A 169 -22.67 2.69 9.96
C SER A 169 -23.17 1.23 9.78
N ALA A 170 -22.49 0.24 10.38
CA ALA A 170 -22.83 -1.16 10.22
C ALA A 170 -24.24 -1.50 10.75
N ASN A 171 -24.68 -0.86 11.83
CA ASN A 171 -26.01 -1.05 12.42
C ASN A 171 -27.18 -0.56 11.53
N ILE A 172 -26.92 0.32 10.57
CA ILE A 172 -27.89 0.75 9.54
C ILE A 172 -27.69 0.04 8.19
N GLY A 173 -26.81 -0.96 8.14
CA GLY A 173 -26.56 -1.78 6.95
C GLY A 173 -25.41 -1.32 6.06
N ASP A 174 -24.59 -0.37 6.51
CA ASP A 174 -23.41 0.13 5.77
C ASP A 174 -22.09 -0.16 6.54
N PRO A 175 -21.64 -1.44 6.56
CA PRO A 175 -20.30 -1.79 7.02
C PRO A 175 -19.27 -1.47 5.94
N GLN A 176 -18.20 -0.75 6.29
CA GLN A 176 -17.29 -0.16 5.30
C GLN A 176 -15.93 -0.86 5.27
N PRO A 177 -15.68 -1.75 4.28
CA PRO A 177 -14.40 -2.44 4.12
C PRO A 177 -13.35 -1.59 3.38
N TYR A 178 -12.12 -1.63 3.89
CA TYR A 178 -10.93 -1.03 3.29
C TYR A 178 -9.83 -2.09 3.18
N THR A 179 -9.20 -2.23 2.01
CA THR A 179 -8.13 -3.22 1.75
C THR A 179 -7.18 -2.72 0.66
N GLY A 180 -6.04 -3.39 0.51
CA GLY A 180 -5.16 -3.32 -0.65
C GLY A 180 -4.42 -4.65 -0.82
N CYS A 181 -3.47 -4.75 -1.76
CA CYS A 181 -2.62 -5.94 -1.89
C CYS A 181 -1.16 -5.58 -2.21
N ALA A 182 -0.23 -6.00 -1.35
CA ALA A 182 1.21 -5.99 -1.64
C ALA A 182 1.61 -7.28 -2.38
N GLN A 183 2.42 -7.16 -3.44
CA GLN A 183 3.05 -8.31 -4.11
C GLN A 183 4.40 -8.61 -3.45
N ILE A 184 4.51 -9.76 -2.79
CA ILE A 184 5.72 -10.19 -2.08
C ILE A 184 6.25 -11.52 -2.60
N PHE A 185 7.57 -11.67 -2.61
CA PHE A 185 8.24 -12.94 -2.85
C PHE A 185 8.82 -13.44 -1.53
N LEU A 186 8.27 -14.52 -0.99
CA LEU A 186 8.72 -15.12 0.26
C LEU A 186 9.97 -15.97 0.03
N LYS A 187 11.10 -15.49 0.54
CA LYS A 187 12.36 -16.23 0.66
C LYS A 187 12.29 -17.17 1.87
N SER A 188 11.84 -18.40 1.62
CA SER A 188 11.75 -19.46 2.62
C SER A 188 12.10 -20.82 2.02
N SER A 189 12.77 -21.66 2.81
CA SER A 189 12.99 -23.09 2.54
C SER A 189 11.96 -23.99 3.25
N GLY A 190 10.97 -23.41 3.92
CA GLY A 190 9.90 -24.13 4.60
C GLY A 190 8.89 -24.76 3.63
N SER A 191 7.97 -25.55 4.19
CA SER A 191 6.91 -26.25 3.45
C SER A 191 5.54 -26.17 4.14
N LEU A 192 5.36 -25.24 5.09
CA LEU A 192 4.06 -25.00 5.70
C LEU A 192 3.13 -24.25 4.73
N GLY A 193 1.89 -24.71 4.67
CA GLY A 193 0.78 -24.01 4.03
C GLY A 193 -0.50 -24.13 4.86
N PRO A 194 -1.54 -23.36 4.57
CA PRO A 194 -2.79 -23.41 5.32
C PRO A 194 -3.46 -24.79 5.20
N GLU A 195 -4.08 -25.26 6.28
CA GLU A 195 -4.91 -26.48 6.27
C GLU A 195 -6.14 -26.33 5.34
N SER A 196 -6.74 -25.13 5.32
CA SER A 196 -7.84 -24.75 4.43
C SER A 196 -7.72 -23.28 3.99
N THR A 197 -8.28 -22.96 2.82
CA THR A 197 -8.34 -21.61 2.25
C THR A 197 -9.78 -21.17 2.02
N VAL A 198 -10.01 -19.86 1.91
CA VAL A 198 -11.30 -19.24 1.58
C VAL A 198 -11.24 -18.42 0.29
N SER A 199 -12.40 -18.22 -0.34
CA SER A 199 -12.59 -17.19 -1.35
C SER A 199 -12.69 -15.81 -0.70
N ILE A 200 -12.23 -14.78 -1.43
CA ILE A 200 -12.54 -13.38 -1.19
C ILE A 200 -12.86 -12.81 -2.59
N PRO A 201 -14.06 -12.25 -2.85
CA PRO A 201 -15.21 -12.08 -1.93
C PRO A 201 -15.80 -13.38 -1.36
N GLY A 202 -16.69 -13.25 -0.39
CA GLY A 202 -17.46 -14.34 0.22
C GLY A 202 -16.98 -14.84 1.60
N HIS A 203 -15.85 -14.35 2.12
CA HIS A 203 -15.39 -14.63 3.50
C HIS A 203 -16.23 -13.91 4.56
N MET A 204 -16.91 -12.83 4.17
CA MET A 204 -17.87 -12.05 4.95
C MET A 204 -19.07 -11.69 4.07
N LYS A 205 -20.23 -11.45 4.67
CA LYS A 205 -21.50 -11.19 3.98
C LYS A 205 -22.32 -10.16 4.74
N ALA A 206 -23.09 -9.34 4.03
CA ALA A 206 -23.98 -8.37 4.66
C ALA A 206 -25.08 -9.06 5.48
N GLY A 207 -25.45 -8.48 6.63
CA GLY A 207 -26.45 -9.03 7.55
C GLY A 207 -25.90 -10.07 8.55
N GLU A 208 -24.67 -10.55 8.37
CA GLU A 208 -24.01 -11.38 9.39
C GLU A 208 -23.69 -10.55 10.65
N PRO A 209 -23.69 -11.14 11.86
CA PRO A 209 -23.49 -10.41 13.11
C PRO A 209 -22.22 -9.55 13.19
N SER A 210 -21.17 -9.91 12.44
CA SER A 210 -19.91 -9.16 12.33
C SER A 210 -20.00 -7.91 11.44
N THR A 211 -21.00 -7.84 10.56
CA THR A 211 -21.20 -6.80 9.54
C THR A 211 -22.43 -5.93 9.79
N SER A 212 -23.32 -6.34 10.70
CA SER A 212 -24.47 -5.53 11.16
C SER A 212 -24.41 -5.26 12.66
N TRP A 213 -23.19 -5.18 13.19
CA TRP A 213 -22.92 -4.92 14.61
C TRP A 213 -23.23 -3.47 14.97
N ASP A 214 -23.83 -3.26 16.14
CA ASP A 214 -24.06 -1.91 16.69
C ASP A 214 -23.03 -1.61 17.78
N ILE A 215 -21.97 -0.90 17.40
CA ILE A 215 -20.85 -0.52 18.29
C ILE A 215 -21.26 0.43 19.42
N TYR A 216 -22.45 1.03 19.36
CA TYR A 216 -22.94 2.03 20.30
C TYR A 216 -23.87 1.42 21.36
N ASN A 217 -24.66 0.42 20.97
CA ASN A 217 -25.72 -0.18 21.79
C ASN A 217 -25.41 -1.62 22.25
N GLN A 218 -24.37 -2.27 21.70
CA GLN A 218 -23.96 -3.63 22.09
C GLN A 218 -22.69 -3.66 22.93
N ASP A 219 -22.51 -4.77 23.67
CA ASP A 219 -21.30 -5.04 24.43
C ASP A 219 -20.19 -5.50 23.49
N ASN A 220 -19.34 -4.56 23.06
CA ASN A 220 -18.26 -4.79 22.09
C ASN A 220 -17.26 -5.88 22.51
N SER A 221 -17.20 -6.29 23.78
CA SER A 221 -16.41 -7.47 24.21
C SER A 221 -16.89 -8.79 23.59
N LYS A 222 -18.08 -8.80 22.99
CA LYS A 222 -18.71 -9.94 22.30
C LYS A 222 -18.65 -9.85 20.77
N TYR A 223 -17.92 -8.88 20.20
CA TYR A 223 -17.86 -8.68 18.75
C TYR A 223 -17.30 -9.92 18.03
N PRO A 224 -18.06 -10.55 17.10
CA PRO A 224 -17.57 -11.66 16.31
C PRO A 224 -16.71 -11.14 15.16
N ILE A 225 -15.44 -11.52 15.11
CA ILE A 225 -14.52 -11.14 14.03
C ILE A 225 -14.95 -11.82 12.71
N PRO A 226 -15.01 -11.11 11.57
CA PRO A 226 -15.40 -11.67 10.28
C PRO A 226 -14.31 -12.56 9.65
N GLY A 227 -14.71 -13.36 8.66
CA GLY A 227 -13.81 -14.26 7.94
C GLY A 227 -13.58 -15.60 8.64
N PRO A 228 -12.69 -16.46 8.10
CA PRO A 228 -12.21 -17.65 8.81
C PRO A 228 -11.40 -17.25 10.05
N ALA A 229 -11.20 -18.19 10.97
CA ALA A 229 -10.18 -18.03 12.01
C ALA A 229 -8.77 -17.90 11.38
N VAL A 230 -7.80 -17.40 12.16
CA VAL A 230 -6.39 -17.41 11.76
C VAL A 230 -5.95 -18.84 11.42
N ALA A 231 -5.28 -19.00 10.28
CA ALA A 231 -5.13 -20.28 9.63
C ALA A 231 -4.16 -21.21 10.36
N LYS A 232 -4.64 -22.41 10.71
CA LYS A 232 -3.77 -23.52 11.12
C LYS A 232 -2.87 -23.92 9.95
N LEU A 233 -1.57 -23.81 10.16
CA LEU A 233 -0.55 -24.18 9.18
C LEU A 233 -0.16 -25.66 9.34
N VAL A 234 0.01 -26.35 8.21
CA VAL A 234 0.36 -27.76 8.14
C VAL A 234 1.44 -27.98 7.07
N ALA A 235 2.29 -28.99 7.25
CA ALA A 235 3.26 -29.36 6.23
C ALA A 235 2.56 -29.81 4.95
N LYS A 236 2.96 -29.23 3.82
CA LYS A 236 2.62 -29.68 2.47
C LYS A 236 3.72 -30.61 1.95
N ALA A 237 3.58 -31.13 0.74
CA ALA A 237 4.69 -31.81 0.09
C ALA A 237 5.87 -30.85 -0.07
N ASN A 238 7.10 -31.30 0.24
CA ASN A 238 8.29 -30.45 0.12
C ASN A 238 8.54 -30.09 -1.35
N ILE A 239 8.25 -28.85 -1.73
CA ILE A 239 8.64 -28.26 -3.00
C ILE A 239 10.07 -27.70 -2.85
N ALA A 240 10.88 -27.79 -3.91
CA ALA A 240 12.23 -27.24 -3.89
C ALA A 240 12.19 -25.70 -3.70
N SER A 241 13.13 -25.16 -2.92
CA SER A 241 13.23 -23.71 -2.69
C SER A 241 13.32 -22.95 -4.02
N VAL A 242 12.35 -22.08 -4.25
CA VAL A 242 12.27 -21.24 -5.46
C VAL A 242 13.04 -19.94 -5.26
N ASN A 243 13.62 -19.44 -6.34
CA ASN A 243 14.19 -18.09 -6.39
C ASN A 243 13.22 -17.16 -7.13
N GLN A 244 13.21 -15.88 -6.75
CA GLN A 244 12.44 -14.85 -7.45
C GLN A 244 12.94 -14.75 -8.90
N ALA A 245 12.04 -14.90 -9.87
CA ALA A 245 12.36 -14.87 -11.29
C ALA A 245 11.98 -13.54 -11.98
N SER A 246 11.09 -12.75 -11.37
CA SER A 246 10.53 -11.52 -11.94
C SER A 246 10.15 -10.52 -10.83
N GLY A 247 9.71 -9.31 -11.20
CA GLY A 247 9.26 -8.28 -10.24
C GLY A 247 10.36 -7.48 -9.53
N PHE A 248 11.64 -7.80 -9.76
CA PHE A 248 12.78 -7.04 -9.22
C PHE A 248 12.78 -5.57 -9.65
N LYS A 249 13.49 -4.72 -8.88
CA LYS A 249 13.95 -3.41 -9.39
C LYS A 249 14.90 -3.67 -10.57
N PRO A 250 14.71 -3.03 -11.74
CA PRO A 250 15.69 -3.11 -12.82
C PRO A 250 17.07 -2.61 -12.36
N ALA A 251 18.15 -3.28 -12.75
CA ALA A 251 19.49 -2.92 -12.29
C ALA A 251 19.98 -1.55 -12.82
N ASP A 252 19.37 -1.07 -13.90
CA ASP A 252 19.60 0.24 -14.54
C ASP A 252 18.65 1.35 -14.02
N CYS A 253 17.93 1.09 -12.94
CA CYS A 253 16.90 1.96 -12.40
C CYS A 253 17.44 3.06 -11.48
N ILE A 254 17.64 4.26 -12.02
CA ILE A 254 18.15 5.42 -11.26
C ILE A 254 17.04 6.22 -10.55
N MET A 255 15.80 6.17 -11.03
CA MET A 255 14.64 6.78 -10.37
C MET A 255 13.49 5.75 -10.20
N GLU A 256 12.75 5.83 -9.11
CA GLU A 256 11.49 5.08 -8.90
C GLU A 256 10.33 6.05 -8.64
N ASN A 257 9.15 5.74 -9.16
CA ASN A 257 7.89 6.34 -8.74
C ASN A 257 6.85 5.22 -8.70
N ALA A 258 6.59 4.67 -7.51
CA ALA A 258 5.88 3.40 -7.38
C ALA A 258 6.49 2.32 -8.31
N ASN A 259 5.67 1.69 -9.13
CA ASN A 259 6.08 0.62 -10.05
C ASN A 259 6.84 1.13 -11.30
N TRP A 260 6.87 2.44 -11.54
CA TRP A 260 7.65 3.04 -12.63
C TRP A 260 9.14 3.16 -12.28
N CYS A 261 9.96 3.09 -13.31
CA CYS A 261 11.41 3.11 -13.24
C CYS A 261 12.01 4.02 -14.31
N GLY A 262 12.73 5.06 -13.89
CA GLY A 262 13.51 5.94 -14.77
C GLY A 262 14.92 5.40 -14.98
N LYS A 263 15.35 5.36 -16.25
CA LYS A 263 16.62 4.81 -16.71
C LYS A 263 17.52 5.91 -17.25
N GLU A 264 18.83 5.77 -17.04
CA GLU A 264 19.79 6.78 -17.50
C GLU A 264 19.72 6.98 -19.02
N VAL A 265 19.69 8.25 -19.44
CA VAL A 265 19.52 8.64 -20.84
C VAL A 265 20.84 8.49 -21.60
N GLN A 266 20.78 8.51 -22.94
CA GLN A 266 21.97 8.38 -23.77
C GLN A 266 22.98 9.49 -23.50
N SER A 267 24.26 9.11 -23.52
CA SER A 267 25.36 10.06 -23.33
C SER A 267 25.65 10.82 -24.61
N TYR A 268 26.04 12.09 -24.49
CA TYR A 268 26.22 12.99 -25.62
C TYR A 268 27.51 13.81 -25.50
N SER A 269 28.05 14.13 -26.67
CA SER A 269 29.23 14.97 -26.90
C SER A 269 28.99 16.03 -27.99
N ASP A 270 27.74 16.17 -28.46
CA ASP A 270 27.31 17.11 -29.51
C ASP A 270 25.87 17.60 -29.30
N GLU A 271 25.48 18.65 -30.02
CA GLU A 271 24.17 19.30 -29.91
C GLU A 271 23.00 18.35 -30.20
N LYS A 272 23.16 17.46 -31.19
CA LYS A 272 22.13 16.51 -31.61
C LYS A 272 21.88 15.46 -30.52
N GLY A 273 22.94 14.91 -29.94
CA GLY A 273 22.87 13.97 -28.83
C GLY A 273 22.27 14.61 -27.57
N CYS A 274 22.60 15.88 -27.30
CA CYS A 274 22.03 16.63 -26.18
C CYS A 274 20.50 16.73 -26.28
N TRP A 275 20.00 17.18 -27.43
CA TRP A 275 18.56 17.31 -27.64
C TRP A 275 17.83 15.94 -27.68
N ALA A 276 18.45 14.90 -28.25
CA ALA A 276 17.90 13.55 -28.22
C ALA A 276 17.84 12.95 -26.79
N ALA A 277 18.84 13.22 -25.95
CA ALA A 277 18.84 12.81 -24.55
C ALA A 277 17.80 13.58 -23.71
N SER A 278 17.56 14.85 -24.03
CA SER A 278 16.42 15.62 -23.49
C SER A 278 15.09 14.99 -23.90
N GLU A 279 14.89 14.69 -25.19
CA GLU A 279 13.65 14.10 -25.70
C GLU A 279 13.33 12.76 -25.03
N ASP A 280 14.31 11.85 -24.90
CA ASP A 280 14.16 10.60 -24.16
C ASP A 280 13.80 10.83 -22.68
N CYS A 281 14.46 11.78 -22.00
CA CYS A 281 14.16 12.11 -20.61
C CYS A 281 12.69 12.54 -20.43
N TRP A 282 12.19 13.41 -21.32
CA TRP A 282 10.80 13.88 -21.27
C TRP A 282 9.78 12.83 -21.73
N ALA A 283 10.14 11.93 -22.65
CA ALA A 283 9.34 10.75 -22.97
C ALA A 283 9.21 9.82 -21.75
N GLN A 284 10.32 9.55 -21.05
CA GLN A 284 10.33 8.81 -19.78
C GLN A 284 9.49 9.53 -18.70
N SER A 285 9.55 10.87 -18.60
CA SER A 285 8.72 11.66 -17.67
C SER A 285 7.22 11.49 -17.95
N LYS A 286 6.82 11.62 -19.22
CA LYS A 286 5.43 11.40 -19.65
C LYS A 286 4.93 10.01 -19.28
N THR A 287 5.78 8.98 -19.41
CA THR A 287 5.46 7.62 -18.97
C THR A 287 5.29 7.54 -17.45
N CYS A 288 6.19 8.15 -16.67
CA CYS A 288 6.09 8.25 -15.20
C CYS A 288 4.71 8.78 -14.80
N TRP A 289 4.36 9.98 -15.29
CA TRP A 289 3.09 10.63 -14.99
C TRP A 289 1.87 9.81 -15.41
N SER A 290 1.90 9.13 -16.56
CA SER A 290 0.81 8.25 -17.00
C SER A 290 0.61 6.99 -16.16
N SER A 291 1.54 6.69 -15.25
CA SER A 291 1.54 5.52 -14.36
C SER A 291 1.46 5.88 -12.87
N THR A 292 1.13 7.14 -12.56
CA THR A 292 1.08 7.67 -11.19
C THR A 292 -0.05 6.99 -10.39
N PRO A 293 0.24 6.37 -9.23
CA PRO A 293 -0.80 5.90 -8.31
C PRO A 293 -1.42 7.06 -7.51
N PRO A 294 -2.43 6.82 -6.66
CA PRO A 294 -2.97 7.84 -5.75
C PRO A 294 -1.92 8.53 -4.86
N THR A 295 -0.81 7.87 -4.50
CA THR A 295 0.30 8.48 -3.72
C THR A 295 1.12 9.53 -4.47
N GLY A 296 0.77 9.81 -5.73
CA GLY A 296 1.31 10.94 -6.47
C GLY A 296 2.66 10.70 -7.16
N GLY A 297 3.09 11.74 -7.88
CA GLY A 297 4.25 11.71 -8.79
C GLY A 297 5.52 12.32 -8.19
N SER A 298 5.84 12.03 -6.93
CA SER A 298 7.00 12.65 -6.24
C SER A 298 8.35 12.29 -6.90
N GLY A 299 8.50 11.07 -7.40
CA GLY A 299 9.62 10.64 -8.23
C GLY A 299 9.56 11.20 -9.65
N CYS A 300 8.36 11.40 -10.22
CA CYS A 300 8.20 12.06 -11.53
C CYS A 300 8.69 13.53 -11.48
N LYS A 301 8.29 14.31 -10.47
CA LYS A 301 8.78 15.69 -10.24
C LYS A 301 10.31 15.77 -10.12
N GLN A 302 10.93 14.80 -9.44
CA GLN A 302 12.39 14.69 -9.34
C GLN A 302 13.05 14.27 -10.66
N TRP A 303 12.38 13.44 -11.46
CA TRP A 303 12.83 13.08 -12.81
C TRP A 303 12.81 14.29 -13.76
N GLU A 304 11.76 15.10 -13.72
CA GLU A 304 11.68 16.35 -14.49
C GLU A 304 12.84 17.30 -14.18
N THR A 305 13.31 17.34 -12.92
CA THR A 305 14.50 18.12 -12.54
C THR A 305 15.76 17.66 -13.28
N LYS A 306 15.92 16.34 -13.54
CA LYS A 306 17.00 15.82 -14.40
C LYS A 306 16.80 16.29 -15.85
N CYS A 307 15.59 16.19 -16.38
CA CYS A 307 15.28 16.54 -17.76
C CYS A 307 15.46 18.04 -18.06
N THR A 308 15.10 18.91 -17.11
CA THR A 308 15.43 20.34 -17.15
C THR A 308 16.95 20.57 -17.14
N SER A 309 17.71 19.88 -16.28
CA SER A 309 19.18 20.02 -16.25
C SER A 309 19.86 19.64 -17.56
N ILE A 310 19.29 18.69 -18.32
CA ILE A 310 19.76 18.34 -19.67
C ILE A 310 19.43 19.47 -20.65
N GLN A 311 18.19 19.99 -20.65
CA GLN A 311 17.82 21.13 -21.50
C GLN A 311 18.66 22.38 -21.21
N ASP A 312 18.92 22.68 -19.94
CA ASP A 312 19.77 23.82 -19.54
C ASP A 312 21.20 23.68 -20.09
N ALA A 313 21.77 22.47 -20.06
CA ALA A 313 23.06 22.18 -20.68
C ALA A 313 23.02 22.39 -22.22
N CYS A 314 21.98 21.88 -22.90
CA CYS A 314 21.82 22.07 -24.35
C CYS A 314 21.65 23.56 -24.72
N ASN A 315 20.85 24.31 -23.96
CA ASN A 315 20.64 25.75 -24.11
C ASN A 315 21.92 26.56 -23.87
N ALA A 316 22.72 26.17 -22.87
CA ALA A 316 24.03 26.75 -22.58
C ALA A 316 25.13 26.34 -23.59
N LYS A 317 24.83 25.40 -24.50
CA LYS A 317 25.76 24.76 -25.43
C LYS A 317 26.86 23.93 -24.76
N ASP A 318 26.62 23.48 -23.52
CA ASP A 318 27.43 22.42 -22.91
C ASP A 318 26.88 21.06 -23.36
N PHE A 319 27.54 20.51 -24.38
CA PHE A 319 27.15 19.24 -24.98
C PHE A 319 27.89 18.05 -24.36
N ASN A 320 28.37 18.13 -23.11
CA ASN A 320 29.07 17.03 -22.43
C ASN A 320 28.19 16.41 -21.33
N GLY A 321 27.40 15.38 -21.64
CA GLY A 321 26.40 14.89 -20.68
C GLY A 321 25.88 13.46 -20.87
N PRO A 322 24.78 13.09 -20.16
CA PRO A 322 23.94 13.95 -19.33
C PRO A 322 24.58 14.41 -18.01
N PRO A 323 24.15 15.55 -17.43
CA PRO A 323 24.48 15.91 -16.05
C PRO A 323 24.11 14.79 -15.07
N ASN A 324 24.96 14.62 -14.05
CA ASN A 324 24.77 13.59 -13.01
C ASN A 324 24.68 12.14 -13.54
N LYS A 325 25.23 11.84 -14.73
CA LYS A 325 25.23 10.51 -15.34
C LYS A 325 25.54 9.39 -14.34
N GLY A 326 24.64 8.41 -14.27
CA GLY A 326 24.81 7.19 -13.47
C GLY A 326 24.60 7.37 -11.96
N LYS A 327 24.23 8.57 -11.48
CA LYS A 327 23.79 8.74 -10.09
C LYS A 327 22.37 8.22 -9.93
N VAL A 328 22.17 7.31 -8.96
CA VAL A 328 20.83 6.97 -8.48
C VAL A 328 20.24 8.21 -7.80
N MET A 329 19.06 8.62 -8.25
CA MET A 329 18.30 9.77 -7.71
C MET A 329 17.18 9.32 -6.77
N THR A 330 16.79 8.04 -6.81
CA THR A 330 15.90 7.45 -5.78
C THR A 330 16.55 7.61 -4.40
N ALA A 331 15.82 8.14 -3.42
CA ALA A 331 16.31 8.21 -2.05
C ALA A 331 16.63 6.82 -1.47
N GLU A 332 17.67 6.75 -0.63
CA GLU A 332 18.04 5.53 0.09
C GLU A 332 16.96 5.18 1.12
N LYS A 333 16.32 4.01 0.95
CA LYS A 333 15.31 3.47 1.86
C LYS A 333 15.98 3.00 3.16
N LYS A 334 15.56 3.53 4.31
CA LYS A 334 16.17 3.29 5.62
C LYS A 334 15.15 2.70 6.58
N ALA A 335 15.62 1.78 7.43
CA ALA A 335 14.78 1.22 8.48
C ALA A 335 14.31 2.31 9.44
N ILE A 336 13.02 2.31 9.78
CA ILE A 336 12.44 3.12 10.84
C ILE A 336 12.00 2.22 12.01
N ASP A 337 11.80 2.81 13.18
CA ASP A 337 10.95 2.19 14.19
C ASP A 337 9.50 2.29 13.73
N VAL A 338 8.88 1.14 13.45
CA VAL A 338 7.48 1.02 13.03
C VAL A 338 6.52 0.96 14.22
N GLY A 339 7.02 1.00 15.46
CA GLY A 339 6.22 1.09 16.67
C GLY A 339 5.56 -0.22 17.10
N LYS A 340 4.29 -0.17 17.50
CA LYS A 340 3.62 -1.31 18.14
C LYS A 340 3.39 -2.45 17.14
N ILE A 341 4.07 -3.58 17.34
CA ILE A 341 3.68 -4.84 16.69
C ILE A 341 2.39 -5.33 17.34
N MET A 342 1.31 -5.47 16.57
CA MET A 342 0.05 -5.99 17.12
C MET A 342 0.20 -7.50 17.37
N ALA A 343 -0.23 -7.95 18.55
CA ALA A 343 -0.17 -9.35 18.93
C ALA A 343 -1.30 -10.12 18.25
N THR A 344 -1.01 -11.30 17.68
CA THR A 344 -2.07 -12.19 17.17
C THR A 344 -2.97 -12.64 18.30
N VAL A 345 -4.23 -12.20 18.29
CA VAL A 345 -5.27 -12.87 19.06
C VAL A 345 -5.42 -14.30 18.48
N GLY A 346 -5.66 -15.30 19.33
CA GLY A 346 -5.88 -16.68 18.86
C GLY A 346 -4.65 -17.49 18.44
N GLY A 347 -3.42 -17.03 18.69
CA GLY A 347 -2.22 -17.90 18.60
C GLY A 347 -1.67 -18.16 17.18
N GLY A 348 -1.95 -17.26 16.23
CA GLY A 348 -1.56 -17.41 14.82
C GLY A 348 -0.05 -17.45 14.54
N ILE A 349 0.78 -16.81 15.37
CA ILE A 349 2.24 -16.99 15.30
C ILE A 349 2.59 -18.31 15.98
N VAL A 350 2.47 -19.41 15.24
CA VAL A 350 3.23 -20.60 15.55
C VAL A 350 4.71 -20.28 15.39
N ASP A 351 5.49 -20.43 16.46
CA ASP A 351 6.92 -20.69 16.31
C ASP A 351 7.06 -22.06 15.66
N ALA A 352 7.02 -22.06 14.33
CA ALA A 352 7.21 -23.26 13.53
C ALA A 352 8.50 -23.96 13.97
N PRO A 353 8.48 -25.27 14.25
CA PRO A 353 9.66 -26.00 14.68
C PRO A 353 10.81 -25.72 13.72
N ALA A 354 11.93 -25.23 14.26
CA ALA A 354 13.07 -24.85 13.44
C ALA A 354 13.45 -26.00 12.50
N PRO A 355 13.68 -25.73 11.19
CA PRO A 355 14.04 -26.79 10.26
C PRO A 355 15.27 -27.53 10.79
N ALA A 356 15.19 -28.87 10.81
CA ALA A 356 16.28 -29.70 11.30
C ALA A 356 17.56 -29.34 10.53
N PRO A 357 18.71 -29.17 11.21
CA PRO A 357 19.92 -28.67 10.58
C PRO A 357 20.31 -29.57 9.40
N GLU A 358 20.41 -28.97 8.22
CA GLU A 358 20.83 -29.66 7.01
C GLU A 358 22.24 -30.26 7.24
N PRO A 359 22.48 -31.54 6.93
CA PRO A 359 23.71 -32.21 7.30
C PRO A 359 24.91 -31.54 6.63
N GLU A 360 25.76 -30.92 7.45
CA GLU A 360 26.93 -30.15 7.04
C GLU A 360 27.81 -30.99 6.11
N LYS A 361 27.95 -30.55 4.85
CA LYS A 361 28.84 -31.20 3.89
C LYS A 361 30.28 -30.99 4.33
N ALA A 362 30.85 -32.04 4.92
CA ALA A 362 32.26 -32.07 5.31
C ALA A 362 33.17 -31.60 4.15
N PRO A 363 34.15 -30.72 4.40
CA PRO A 363 35.00 -30.18 3.36
C PRO A 363 35.84 -31.29 2.69
N GLU A 364 35.97 -31.22 1.37
CA GLU A 364 36.70 -32.22 0.58
C GLU A 364 38.18 -32.28 0.98
N SER A 365 38.54 -33.32 1.73
CA SER A 365 39.93 -33.57 2.13
C SER A 365 40.75 -34.02 0.92
N LYS A 366 41.74 -33.21 0.52
CA LYS A 366 42.67 -33.56 -0.55
C LYS A 366 43.66 -34.61 -0.05
N THR A 367 43.37 -35.87 -0.35
CA THR A 367 44.21 -37.04 -0.03
C THR A 367 45.67 -36.84 -0.46
N GLN A 368 46.58 -36.79 0.51
CA GLN A 368 48.00 -37.04 0.27
C GLN A 368 48.28 -38.54 0.37
N ALA A 369 49.09 -39.07 -0.54
CA ALA A 369 49.73 -40.36 -0.39
C ALA A 369 51.18 -40.17 0.09
N GLN A 370 51.57 -40.94 1.10
CA GLN A 370 52.95 -41.09 1.58
C GLN A 370 53.71 -42.08 0.63
N VAL A 371 55.00 -42.47 0.76
CA VAL A 371 55.82 -42.81 1.93
C VAL A 371 57.35 -42.60 1.62
N PRO A 372 58.38 -43.04 2.39
CA PRO A 372 59.24 -42.07 3.09
C PRO A 372 60.77 -42.21 2.86
N ALA A 373 61.54 -41.31 3.49
CA ALA A 373 62.88 -41.60 4.04
C ALA A 373 63.11 -40.77 5.32
N LYS A 374 63.99 -41.21 6.23
CA LYS A 374 64.18 -40.62 7.58
C LYS A 374 65.60 -40.85 8.10
N GLU A 375 66.37 -39.79 8.33
CA GLU A 375 67.61 -39.81 9.12
C GLU A 375 67.76 -38.55 10.01
N THR A 376 68.56 -38.67 11.07
CA THR A 376 68.85 -37.67 12.14
C THR A 376 69.84 -38.33 13.13
N PRO A 377 70.51 -37.65 14.10
CA PRO A 377 70.75 -36.21 14.31
C PRO A 377 72.24 -35.86 14.64
N VAL A 378 72.59 -34.56 14.77
CA VAL A 378 73.75 -34.03 15.56
C VAL A 378 73.36 -32.66 16.18
N ALA A 379 74.03 -32.17 17.24
CA ALA A 379 73.55 -31.07 18.09
C ALA A 379 74.58 -29.94 18.44
N GLU A 380 74.02 -28.76 18.76
CA GLU A 380 74.46 -27.60 19.60
C GLU A 380 75.88 -26.96 19.61
N LYS A 381 75.85 -25.60 19.62
CA LYS A 381 76.70 -24.61 20.38
C LYS A 381 78.16 -24.30 19.94
N PRO A 382 78.80 -23.16 20.36
CA PRO A 382 78.34 -22.00 21.20
C PRO A 382 78.75 -20.54 20.73
N ASP A 383 78.49 -19.52 21.59
CA ASP A 383 79.19 -18.19 21.83
C ASP A 383 79.16 -17.01 20.79
N TYR A 384 78.60 -15.79 21.08
CA TYR A 384 79.04 -14.56 21.85
C TYR A 384 79.94 -13.55 21.04
N PRO A 385 80.13 -12.22 21.36
CA PRO A 385 79.63 -11.33 22.45
C PRO A 385 79.03 -9.94 21.99
N ALA A 386 79.16 -8.83 22.77
CA ALA A 386 78.29 -7.62 22.70
C ALA A 386 78.87 -6.23 23.12
N GLN A 387 78.17 -5.13 22.72
CA GLN A 387 77.92 -3.81 23.40
C GLN A 387 79.07 -2.86 23.87
N PRO A 388 78.81 -1.59 24.34
CA PRO A 388 77.65 -0.67 24.18
C PRO A 388 78.01 0.66 23.41
N PRO A 389 78.31 1.89 23.93
CA PRO A 389 77.80 2.74 25.05
C PRO A 389 77.57 4.28 24.80
N ALA A 390 76.41 4.83 25.25
CA ALA A 390 76.22 6.15 25.95
C ALA A 390 76.53 7.53 25.24
N LYS A 391 75.98 8.72 25.59
CA LYS A 391 74.84 9.19 26.45
C LYS A 391 74.57 10.71 26.23
N GLU A 392 73.35 11.21 26.54
CA GLU A 392 73.10 12.40 27.42
C GLU A 392 71.59 12.56 27.79
N THR A 393 71.26 13.35 28.83
CA THR A 393 69.93 13.56 29.50
C THR A 393 70.09 14.54 30.70
N PRO A 394 69.09 14.93 31.53
CA PRO A 394 67.62 14.66 31.60
C PRO A 394 66.82 15.89 31.08
N ALA A 395 65.62 16.36 31.49
CA ALA A 395 64.56 16.06 32.51
C ALA A 395 63.26 16.82 32.05
N ALA A 396 62.05 16.88 32.67
CA ALA A 396 61.24 16.21 33.72
C ALA A 396 59.77 16.73 33.54
N GLU A 397 58.68 16.40 34.26
CA GLU A 397 58.41 15.43 35.34
C GLU A 397 56.99 14.79 35.19
N LYS A 398 56.00 15.03 36.07
CA LYS A 398 54.65 14.40 36.07
C LYS A 398 53.55 15.25 36.75
N PRO A 399 52.32 15.29 36.21
CA PRO A 399 51.09 15.19 37.03
C PRO A 399 50.19 14.04 36.52
N ALA A 400 49.62 13.16 37.36
CA ALA A 400 48.50 13.36 38.31
C ALA A 400 47.12 13.28 37.62
N ALA A 401 46.23 12.43 38.15
CA ALA A 401 44.93 12.11 37.54
C ALA A 401 43.79 13.01 38.05
N GLN A 402 42.79 13.24 37.20
CA GLN A 402 41.54 13.96 37.53
C GLN A 402 40.31 13.21 36.98
N PRO A 403 39.10 13.47 37.51
CA PRO A 403 38.24 12.37 37.96
C PRO A 403 37.01 12.06 37.09
N GLN A 404 36.42 10.89 37.36
CA GLN A 404 35.09 10.53 36.89
C GLN A 404 34.01 11.44 37.51
N PRO A 405 32.97 11.84 36.75
CA PRO A 405 31.74 12.36 37.34
C PRO A 405 30.90 11.20 37.90
N GLN A 406 30.70 11.18 39.22
CA GLN A 406 29.71 10.30 39.88
C GLN A 406 28.43 11.08 40.25
N PRO A 407 27.30 10.39 40.49
CA PRO A 407 25.97 10.97 40.35
C PRO A 407 25.53 11.87 41.52
N GLN A 408 24.72 12.88 41.22
CA GLN A 408 24.02 13.68 42.23
C GLN A 408 22.74 12.95 42.70
N ALA A 409 22.56 12.86 44.02
CA ALA A 409 21.39 12.24 44.64
C ALA A 409 20.23 13.25 44.82
N PRO A 410 18.95 12.83 44.68
CA PRO A 410 17.80 13.74 44.66
C PRO A 410 17.31 14.16 46.06
N LYS A 411 16.66 15.33 46.14
CA LYS A 411 15.92 15.86 47.29
C LYS A 411 14.88 16.91 46.82
N PRO A 412 13.75 17.12 47.54
CA PRO A 412 12.65 16.16 47.43
C PRO A 412 11.28 16.78 47.07
N THR A 413 10.43 15.97 46.44
CA THR A 413 8.96 15.98 46.47
C THR A 413 8.20 17.29 46.17
N LEU A 414 7.60 17.35 44.99
CA LEU A 414 6.19 17.73 44.84
C LEU A 414 5.47 16.59 44.10
N ALA A 415 4.25 16.25 44.52
CA ALA A 415 3.48 15.16 43.93
C ALA A 415 2.73 15.63 42.68
N ALA A 416 2.77 14.83 41.60
CA ALA A 416 1.89 15.02 40.46
C ALA A 416 0.43 14.69 40.86
N PRO A 417 -0.58 15.39 40.29
CA PRO A 417 -1.98 15.18 40.63
C PRO A 417 -2.52 13.83 40.16
N LYS A 418 -3.69 13.45 40.69
CA LYS A 418 -4.49 12.33 40.17
C LYS A 418 -4.99 12.63 38.74
N PRO A 419 -5.39 11.61 37.97
CA PRO A 419 -6.16 11.83 36.74
C PRO A 419 -7.45 12.58 37.05
N ASP A 420 -7.67 13.72 36.39
CA ASP A 420 -8.93 14.46 36.47
C ASP A 420 -10.02 13.78 35.63
N GLN A 421 -11.27 13.86 36.08
CA GLN A 421 -12.42 13.44 35.27
C GLN A 421 -12.75 14.54 34.26
N GLN A 422 -12.13 14.50 33.08
CA GLN A 422 -12.45 15.45 32.00
C GLN A 422 -12.62 14.87 30.58
N ASP A 423 -12.76 13.54 30.45
CA ASP A 423 -13.28 12.87 29.25
C ASP A 423 -14.76 12.40 29.41
N SER A 424 -15.53 13.09 30.26
CA SER A 424 -16.96 12.85 30.44
C SER A 424 -17.79 13.99 29.85
N TYR A 425 -18.16 13.87 28.56
CA TYR A 425 -19.16 14.76 27.98
C TYR A 425 -20.52 14.57 28.68
N PRO A 426 -21.24 15.65 29.01
CA PRO A 426 -22.48 15.57 29.78
C PRO A 426 -23.61 14.92 28.96
N VAL A 427 -24.35 14.00 29.59
CA VAL A 427 -25.61 13.49 29.05
C VAL A 427 -26.56 14.67 28.85
N LYS A 428 -26.87 14.96 27.59
CA LYS A 428 -27.84 15.99 27.21
C LYS A 428 -29.22 15.58 27.76
N PRO A 429 -29.91 16.42 28.55
CA PRO A 429 -31.23 16.06 29.07
C PRO A 429 -32.19 15.69 27.94
N ALA A 430 -32.94 14.60 28.13
CA ALA A 430 -33.95 14.19 27.17
C ALA A 430 -34.99 15.31 26.96
N PRO A 431 -35.45 15.55 25.71
CA PRO A 431 -36.60 16.43 25.48
C PRO A 431 -37.81 15.96 26.27
N ALA A 432 -38.55 16.90 26.87
CA ALA A 432 -39.82 16.58 27.51
C ALA A 432 -40.80 15.97 26.48
N PRO A 433 -41.66 15.01 26.88
CA PRO A 433 -42.60 14.39 25.97
C PRO A 433 -43.55 15.43 25.36
N ALA A 434 -43.72 15.36 24.04
CA ALA A 434 -44.67 16.22 23.34
C ALA A 434 -46.11 15.94 23.82
N PRO A 435 -46.98 16.95 23.90
CA PRO A 435 -48.39 16.75 24.22
C PRO A 435 -49.09 15.90 23.16
N ALA A 436 -50.12 15.16 23.56
CA ALA A 436 -50.90 14.32 22.66
C ALA A 436 -51.63 15.16 21.59
N PRO A 437 -51.78 14.66 20.35
CA PRO A 437 -52.47 15.39 19.30
C PRO A 437 -53.97 15.47 19.57
N GLU A 438 -54.52 16.68 19.46
CA GLU A 438 -55.97 16.89 19.37
C GLU A 438 -56.52 16.39 18.02
N LYS A 439 -57.84 16.23 17.95
CA LYS A 439 -58.54 15.78 16.74
C LYS A 439 -58.99 16.98 15.91
N GLU A 440 -58.55 17.06 14.66
CA GLU A 440 -59.20 17.87 13.63
C GLU A 440 -59.49 17.01 12.38
N ASP A 441 -60.51 17.39 11.63
CA ASP A 441 -61.14 16.55 10.60
C ASP A 441 -60.38 16.49 9.27
N LYS A 442 -60.55 15.38 8.55
CA LYS A 442 -60.00 15.18 7.20
C LYS A 442 -60.93 15.75 6.12
N PRO A 443 -60.44 16.67 5.26
CA PRO A 443 -61.02 16.86 3.92
C PRO A 443 -60.82 15.63 3.03
N ALA A 444 -61.71 15.41 2.08
CA ALA A 444 -61.62 14.30 1.13
C ALA A 444 -60.53 14.52 0.05
N PRO A 445 -59.89 13.45 -0.47
CA PRO A 445 -58.86 13.57 -1.50
C PRO A 445 -59.45 13.94 -2.88
N ALA A 446 -58.70 14.74 -3.63
CA ALA A 446 -59.01 15.07 -5.03
C ALA A 446 -58.71 13.89 -5.99
N PRO A 447 -59.40 13.80 -7.14
CA PRO A 447 -59.24 12.69 -8.08
C PRO A 447 -57.89 12.70 -8.82
N ALA A 448 -57.42 11.51 -9.20
CA ALA A 448 -56.15 11.32 -9.90
C ALA A 448 -56.19 11.75 -11.39
N PRO A 449 -55.06 12.19 -11.97
CA PRO A 449 -54.96 12.50 -13.39
C PRO A 449 -55.00 11.24 -14.28
N ALA A 450 -55.42 11.42 -15.53
CA ALA A 450 -55.50 10.37 -16.53
C ALA A 450 -54.11 9.96 -17.10
N PRO A 451 -53.95 8.72 -17.60
CA PRO A 451 -52.65 8.23 -18.08
C PRO A 451 -52.24 8.87 -19.42
N GLU A 452 -50.99 9.32 -19.50
CA GLU A 452 -50.37 9.74 -20.78
C GLU A 452 -49.97 8.54 -21.65
N LYS A 453 -49.80 8.81 -22.95
CA LYS A 453 -49.42 7.82 -23.97
C LYS A 453 -47.97 7.35 -23.79
N PRO A 454 -47.64 6.08 -24.10
CA PRO A 454 -46.25 5.64 -24.14
C PRO A 454 -45.46 6.42 -25.21
N ALA A 455 -44.28 6.91 -24.84
CA ALA A 455 -43.25 7.31 -25.80
C ALA A 455 -42.48 6.08 -26.28
N ASP A 456 -42.01 6.09 -27.54
CA ASP A 456 -41.31 4.95 -28.14
C ASP A 456 -40.01 4.61 -27.40
N LYS A 457 -39.87 3.34 -26.99
CA LYS A 457 -38.60 2.83 -26.47
C LYS A 457 -37.56 2.74 -27.61
N PRO A 458 -36.31 3.20 -27.41
CA PRO A 458 -35.23 2.85 -28.32
C PRO A 458 -35.00 1.33 -28.28
N SER A 459 -35.23 0.66 -29.42
CA SER A 459 -35.03 -0.79 -29.54
C SER A 459 -33.56 -1.10 -29.86
N SER A 460 -32.79 -1.47 -28.83
CA SER A 460 -31.40 -1.92 -28.98
C SER A 460 -31.34 -3.37 -29.51
N THR A 461 -31.31 -3.52 -30.84
CA THR A 461 -31.12 -4.84 -31.49
C THR A 461 -29.66 -5.29 -31.37
N ILE A 462 -29.39 -6.27 -30.50
CA ILE A 462 -28.05 -6.88 -30.40
C ILE A 462 -27.88 -7.87 -31.56
N THR A 463 -27.16 -7.45 -32.60
CA THR A 463 -26.67 -8.35 -33.64
C THR A 463 -25.57 -9.24 -33.06
N ALA A 464 -25.68 -10.56 -33.20
CA ALA A 464 -24.63 -11.47 -32.78
C ALA A 464 -23.32 -11.21 -33.56
N ALA A 465 -22.19 -11.25 -32.86
CA ALA A 465 -20.88 -11.07 -33.47
C ALA A 465 -20.59 -12.17 -34.52
N PRO A 466 -19.86 -11.87 -35.61
CA PRO A 466 -19.46 -12.88 -36.58
C PRO A 466 -18.58 -13.95 -35.92
N SER A 467 -18.74 -15.21 -36.36
CA SER A 467 -18.00 -16.35 -35.83
C SER A 467 -16.49 -16.14 -35.93
N ALA A 468 -15.75 -16.52 -34.87
CA ALA A 468 -14.30 -16.36 -34.81
C ALA A 468 -13.59 -16.99 -36.03
N PRO A 469 -12.53 -16.35 -36.58
CA PRO A 469 -11.82 -16.86 -37.75
C PRO A 469 -11.18 -18.22 -37.45
N LYS A 470 -11.19 -19.11 -38.45
CA LYS A 470 -10.64 -20.46 -38.32
C LYS A 470 -9.12 -20.39 -38.12
N PRO A 471 -8.54 -21.08 -37.11
CA PRO A 471 -7.12 -20.95 -36.79
C PRO A 471 -6.22 -21.35 -37.97
N THR A 472 -5.18 -20.56 -38.19
CA THR A 472 -4.11 -20.84 -39.15
C THR A 472 -3.27 -22.03 -38.71
N LYS A 473 -2.81 -22.83 -39.66
CA LYS A 473 -2.11 -24.09 -39.38
C LYS A 473 -0.64 -23.81 -39.03
N GLY A 474 -0.27 -24.00 -37.77
CA GLY A 474 1.11 -23.88 -37.30
C GLY A 474 2.08 -24.90 -37.92
N PRO A 475 3.40 -24.70 -37.74
CA PRO A 475 4.43 -25.60 -38.24
C PRO A 475 4.32 -27.01 -37.62
N ALA A 476 4.83 -28.01 -38.32
CA ALA A 476 4.78 -29.40 -37.86
C ALA A 476 5.75 -29.65 -36.68
N CYS A 477 5.28 -30.38 -35.66
CA CYS A 477 6.08 -30.75 -34.49
C CYS A 477 7.31 -31.60 -34.85
N VAL A 478 8.43 -31.39 -34.17
CA VAL A 478 9.65 -32.19 -34.33
C VAL A 478 9.44 -33.60 -33.75
N PRO A 479 9.83 -34.69 -34.44
CA PRO A 479 9.67 -36.05 -33.93
C PRO A 479 10.35 -36.25 -32.56
N GLY A 480 9.61 -36.79 -31.60
CA GLY A 480 10.09 -37.07 -30.25
C GLY A 480 9.92 -35.94 -29.22
N GLY A 481 9.52 -34.73 -29.64
CA GLY A 481 9.21 -33.63 -28.73
C GLY A 481 7.76 -33.65 -28.23
N VAL A 482 7.53 -33.21 -26.99
CA VAL A 482 6.19 -32.86 -26.50
C VAL A 482 5.77 -31.54 -27.15
N CYS A 483 4.68 -31.55 -27.91
CA CYS A 483 4.22 -30.39 -28.66
C CYS A 483 3.14 -29.63 -27.88
N ILE A 484 3.35 -28.33 -27.66
CA ILE A 484 2.45 -27.46 -26.89
C ILE A 484 1.79 -26.46 -27.84
N THR A 485 0.46 -26.48 -27.91
CA THR A 485 -0.33 -25.47 -28.64
C THR A 485 -0.60 -24.29 -27.73
N VAL A 486 0.02 -23.14 -28.01
CA VAL A 486 -0.32 -21.87 -27.37
C VAL A 486 -1.39 -21.18 -28.21
N THR A 487 -2.54 -20.87 -27.61
CA THR A 487 -3.63 -20.12 -28.26
C THR A 487 -3.69 -18.73 -27.66
N GLU A 488 -3.11 -17.75 -28.35
CA GLU A 488 -3.29 -16.34 -27.99
C GLU A 488 -4.66 -15.85 -28.47
N VAL A 489 -5.39 -15.15 -27.59
CA VAL A 489 -6.72 -14.60 -27.89
C VAL A 489 -6.69 -13.09 -27.64
N GLU A 490 -6.53 -12.33 -28.71
CA GLU A 490 -6.57 -10.87 -28.65
C GLU A 490 -8.04 -10.39 -28.62
N VAL A 491 -8.44 -9.74 -27.52
CA VAL A 491 -9.79 -9.19 -27.36
C VAL A 491 -9.79 -7.71 -27.75
N VAL A 492 -10.08 -7.44 -29.02
CA VAL A 492 -10.15 -6.07 -29.57
C VAL A 492 -11.50 -5.43 -29.27
N THR A 493 -11.59 -4.65 -28.20
CA THR A 493 -12.80 -3.89 -27.84
C THR A 493 -12.83 -2.55 -28.58
N GLN A 494 -13.77 -2.39 -29.52
CA GLN A 494 -13.92 -1.14 -30.29
C GLN A 494 -15.09 -0.29 -29.77
N THR A 495 -14.77 0.77 -29.01
CA THR A 495 -15.77 1.74 -28.52
C THR A 495 -16.19 2.70 -29.63
N VAL A 496 -17.47 2.65 -30.04
CA VAL A 496 -18.05 3.56 -31.04
C VAL A 496 -18.89 4.63 -30.34
N TYR A 497 -18.47 5.90 -30.44
CA TYR A 497 -19.24 7.04 -29.95
C TYR A 497 -20.25 7.51 -31.02
N VAL A 498 -21.53 7.58 -30.66
CA VAL A 498 -22.61 8.04 -31.55
C VAL A 498 -23.20 9.34 -31.00
N THR A 499 -22.82 10.47 -31.59
CA THR A 499 -23.32 11.80 -31.20
C THR A 499 -24.70 12.06 -31.80
N ALA A 500 -25.76 11.86 -31.02
CA ALA A 500 -27.12 12.21 -31.41
C ALA A 500 -27.35 13.73 -31.29
N ALA A 501 -27.44 14.44 -32.43
CA ALA A 501 -27.84 15.84 -32.46
C ALA A 501 -29.36 15.98 -32.29
N VAL A 502 -29.81 16.72 -31.28
CA VAL A 502 -31.24 16.89 -30.94
C VAL A 502 -31.73 18.28 -31.38
N ASP A 503 -32.48 18.34 -32.48
CA ASP A 503 -32.85 19.59 -33.17
C ASP A 503 -34.04 20.31 -32.49
N PHE A 504 -33.75 21.17 -31.51
CA PHE A 504 -34.76 21.83 -30.67
C PHE A 504 -35.51 22.98 -31.36
N LYS A 505 -36.44 22.64 -32.26
CA LYS A 505 -37.40 23.60 -32.86
C LYS A 505 -38.44 24.10 -31.84
N ARG A 506 -38.06 25.06 -30.98
CA ARG A 506 -39.04 25.86 -30.22
C ARG A 506 -39.78 26.82 -31.14
N GLY A 507 -41.09 26.62 -31.28
CA GLY A 507 -41.95 27.48 -32.09
C GLY A 507 -42.07 28.90 -31.53
N ILE A 508 -41.92 29.89 -32.39
CA ILE A 508 -42.15 31.30 -32.06
C ILE A 508 -43.66 31.57 -32.13
N GLN A 509 -44.25 32.00 -31.02
CA GLN A 509 -45.46 32.84 -31.04
C GLN A 509 -45.21 34.13 -30.26
N SER A 510 -45.81 35.20 -30.76
CA SER A 510 -45.42 36.57 -30.42
C SER A 510 -46.33 37.22 -29.38
N PHE A 511 -45.74 37.99 -28.45
CA PHE A 511 -46.42 39.17 -27.91
C PHE A 511 -45.54 40.41 -28.05
N ARG A 512 -46.07 41.44 -28.73
CA ARG A 512 -45.44 42.75 -28.92
C ARG A 512 -45.97 43.76 -27.90
N SER A 513 -45.10 44.41 -27.13
CA SER A 513 -45.44 45.72 -26.54
C SER A 513 -44.25 46.62 -26.17
N ARG A 514 -43.95 47.55 -27.08
CA ARG A 514 -43.68 48.99 -26.83
C ARG A 514 -42.51 49.42 -25.90
N ARG A 515 -41.52 50.05 -26.57
CA ARG A 515 -40.80 51.29 -26.15
C ARG A 515 -39.81 51.13 -24.96
N ARG A 516 -38.68 51.86 -24.91
CA ARG A 516 -38.23 53.09 -25.62
C ARG A 516 -36.69 53.08 -25.80
N TRP A 517 -36.16 53.94 -26.66
CA TRP A 517 -34.72 54.15 -26.85
C TRP A 517 -34.03 54.81 -25.64
N ALA A 518 -32.74 54.51 -25.45
CA ALA A 518 -31.66 55.50 -25.42
C ALA A 518 -30.28 54.81 -25.61
N ALA A 519 -29.41 55.35 -26.46
CA ALA A 519 -28.02 54.88 -26.63
C ALA A 519 -27.07 56.07 -26.89
N HIS A 520 -26.00 56.15 -26.11
CA HIS A 520 -24.96 57.19 -26.10
C HIS A 520 -23.85 56.67 -25.16
N ARG A 521 -22.55 56.66 -25.47
CA ARG A 521 -21.74 56.97 -26.68
C ARG A 521 -20.56 55.96 -26.71
N ALA A 522 -19.73 55.83 -27.74
CA ALA A 522 -19.63 56.53 -29.03
C ALA A 522 -19.34 55.49 -30.13
#